data_AF-A0A917M6U7-F1
#
_entry.id   AF-A0A917M6U7-F1
#
_cell.length_a   1.000
_cell.length_b   1.000
_cell.length_c   1.000
_cell.angle_alpha   90.00
_cell.angle_beta   90.00
_cell.angle_gamma   90.00
#
_symmetry.space_group_name_H-M   'P 1'
#
loop_
_entity.id
_entity.type
_entity.pdbx_description
1 polymer ?
#
loop_
_entity_poly.entity_id
_entity_poly.type
_entity_poly.pdbx_seq_one_letter_code
_entity_poly.pdbx_strand_id
1 'polypeptide(L)'
;MRTVGLIVEYNPFHNGHQYHLQQSRKITGADSVVAVMSGNFLQRGEPAVMDKWARTEAALRGGCDLVIELPAAYATQAAEWFAYGAVALLEATGVVDAFCFGTESGELDALREAARVVAHEPPAFKALLKEELASGSAYPSAYSTAISAYLAHIGREEAAVFPFAQPNHTLGLHYLIALERLQGRMEPYTIRREKSDYNQTDVTDHAIASATAIRKLLLDKRELAGSRPYVPASTYSVMEQEWAASRSPVSWETFSPALFHSIVTRSPAQLGELREIAEGLEHRIAAAMPKLADSGVESLLEALKTKRYTRTKLQRALLSILLGHRKEDFTADKLASGVQYIRVLGFTGKGKELLRRMRTHAALPVLLSASKAQEPYHYLQLDIQASAAYMLAQPGHASAAAMYRDFTGKPIMI
;
A
#
# COMPACT_ATOMS: atom_id res chain seq x y z
N MET A 1 7.76 -27.42 0.07
CA MET A 1 6.64 -26.47 0.03
C MET A 1 7.16 -25.15 -0.50
N ARG A 2 6.86 -24.86 -1.78
CA ARG A 2 7.22 -23.60 -2.45
C ARG A 2 6.18 -22.54 -2.14
N THR A 3 6.61 -21.31 -1.87
CA THR A 3 5.74 -20.23 -1.40
C THR A 3 5.92 -19.00 -2.28
N VAL A 4 4.81 -18.41 -2.72
CA VAL A 4 4.80 -17.13 -3.43
C VAL A 4 4.34 -15.99 -2.51
N GLY A 5 5.08 -14.89 -2.51
CA GLY A 5 4.77 -13.63 -1.86
C GLY A 5 3.97 -12.70 -2.78
N LEU A 6 2.93 -12.05 -2.26
CA LEU A 6 2.16 -11.02 -2.95
C LEU A 6 2.17 -9.73 -2.12
N ILE A 7 2.34 -8.58 -2.78
CA ILE A 7 2.30 -7.27 -2.14
C ILE A 7 1.00 -6.58 -2.54
N VAL A 8 0.12 -6.31 -1.57
CA VAL A 8 -1.30 -6.04 -1.84
C VAL A 8 -1.91 -5.01 -0.89
N GLU A 9 -3.06 -4.47 -1.28
CA GLU A 9 -3.87 -3.57 -0.44
C GLU A 9 -5.30 -4.08 -0.24
N TYR A 10 -5.83 -4.83 -1.22
CA TYR A 10 -7.17 -5.42 -1.23
C TYR A 10 -8.28 -4.46 -0.77
N ASN A 11 -8.47 -3.36 -1.52
CA ASN A 11 -9.41 -2.29 -1.18
C ASN A 11 -10.62 -2.15 -2.14
N PRO A 12 -11.57 -3.10 -2.21
CA PRO A 12 -11.60 -4.41 -1.53
C PRO A 12 -10.88 -5.53 -2.31
N PHE A 13 -10.81 -6.74 -1.75
CA PHE A 13 -10.42 -7.95 -2.50
C PHE A 13 -11.49 -8.25 -3.58
N HIS A 14 -11.10 -8.37 -4.85
CA HIS A 14 -12.04 -8.46 -5.97
C HIS A 14 -11.60 -9.51 -6.99
N ASN A 15 -12.40 -9.76 -8.04
CA ASN A 15 -12.12 -10.85 -9.00
C ASN A 15 -10.74 -10.72 -9.68
N GLY A 16 -10.33 -9.50 -10.04
CA GLY A 16 -8.97 -9.27 -10.54
C GLY A 16 -7.84 -9.63 -9.54
N HIS A 17 -8.06 -9.45 -8.23
CA HIS A 17 -7.09 -9.89 -7.21
C HIS A 17 -7.07 -11.42 -7.08
N GLN A 18 -8.24 -12.05 -7.17
CA GLN A 18 -8.35 -13.51 -7.17
C GLN A 18 -7.63 -14.11 -8.38
N TYR A 19 -7.84 -13.55 -9.56
CA TYR A 19 -7.14 -13.94 -10.78
C TYR A 19 -5.62 -13.77 -10.62
N HIS A 20 -5.16 -12.61 -10.15
CA HIS A 20 -3.73 -12.38 -9.90
C HIS A 20 -3.15 -13.45 -8.97
N LEU A 21 -3.78 -13.71 -7.83
CA LEU A 21 -3.35 -14.75 -6.89
C LEU A 21 -3.26 -16.13 -7.56
N GLN A 22 -4.28 -16.52 -8.32
CA GLN A 22 -4.32 -17.81 -9.01
C GLN A 22 -3.21 -17.93 -10.05
N GLN A 23 -2.99 -16.88 -10.86
CA GLN A 23 -1.91 -16.87 -11.84
C GLN A 23 -0.54 -16.87 -11.16
N SER A 24 -0.34 -16.09 -10.10
CA SER A 24 0.90 -16.08 -9.32
C SER A 24 1.24 -17.48 -8.81
N ARG A 25 0.27 -18.20 -8.24
CA ARG A 25 0.47 -19.59 -7.80
C ARG A 25 0.84 -20.50 -8.96
N LYS A 26 0.15 -20.37 -10.10
CA LYS A 26 0.36 -21.21 -11.28
C LYS A 26 1.76 -21.01 -11.87
N ILE A 27 2.16 -19.76 -12.15
CA ILE A 27 3.44 -19.48 -12.83
C ILE A 27 4.65 -19.74 -11.95
N THR A 28 4.50 -19.60 -10.63
CA THR A 28 5.58 -19.88 -9.67
C THR A 28 5.61 -21.35 -9.24
N GLY A 29 4.57 -22.14 -9.55
CA GLY A 29 4.42 -23.50 -9.01
C GLY A 29 4.32 -23.52 -7.47
N ALA A 30 3.75 -22.48 -6.86
CA ALA A 30 3.70 -22.35 -5.40
C ALA A 30 2.55 -23.14 -4.76
N ASP A 31 2.90 -23.86 -3.69
CA ASP A 31 1.98 -24.62 -2.85
C ASP A 31 1.18 -23.72 -1.90
N SER A 32 1.79 -22.59 -1.49
CA SER A 32 1.26 -21.65 -0.51
C SER A 32 1.46 -20.18 -0.93
N VAL A 33 0.61 -19.30 -0.40
CA VAL A 33 0.63 -17.85 -0.68
C VAL A 33 0.80 -17.04 0.61
N VAL A 34 1.79 -16.16 0.63
CA VAL A 34 1.98 -15.13 1.67
C VAL A 34 1.62 -13.78 1.09
N ALA A 35 0.72 -13.04 1.73
CA ALA A 35 0.40 -11.67 1.37
C ALA A 35 0.99 -10.69 2.39
N VAL A 36 1.80 -9.74 1.93
CA VAL A 36 2.12 -8.52 2.69
C VAL A 36 1.11 -7.46 2.29
N MET A 37 0.25 -7.09 3.24
CA MET A 37 -0.91 -6.23 3.00
C MET A 37 -0.81 -4.92 3.78
N SER A 38 -1.06 -3.79 3.11
CA SER A 38 -1.23 -2.50 3.79
C SER A 38 -2.26 -2.61 4.93
N GLY A 39 -1.94 -2.01 6.07
CA GLY A 39 -2.85 -1.83 7.19
C GLY A 39 -4.04 -0.91 6.85
N ASN A 40 -4.59 -0.21 7.84
CA ASN A 40 -5.82 0.56 7.66
C ASN A 40 -5.73 1.77 6.71
N PHE A 41 -4.51 2.22 6.40
CA PHE A 41 -4.24 3.27 5.42
C PHE A 41 -3.28 2.77 4.35
N LEU A 42 -3.47 3.27 3.14
CA LEU A 42 -2.89 2.72 1.91
C LEU A 42 -1.80 3.61 1.33
N GLN A 43 -1.11 3.14 0.28
CA GLN A 43 0.03 3.80 -0.36
C GLN A 43 -0.30 5.22 -0.85
N ARG A 44 -1.55 5.40 -1.31
CA ARG A 44 -2.04 6.68 -1.80
C ARG A 44 -2.45 7.65 -0.68
N GLY A 45 -2.30 7.25 0.58
CA GLY A 45 -2.75 7.99 1.76
C GLY A 45 -4.23 7.83 2.05
N GLU A 46 -4.96 7.02 1.29
CA GLU A 46 -6.40 6.80 1.50
C GLU A 46 -6.64 5.79 2.64
N PRO A 47 -7.72 5.97 3.43
CA PRO A 47 -8.19 4.90 4.29
C PRO A 47 -8.68 3.72 3.44
N ALA A 48 -8.48 2.50 3.93
CA ALA A 48 -9.12 1.33 3.36
C ALA A 48 -10.64 1.40 3.57
N VAL A 49 -11.43 0.86 2.63
CA VAL A 49 -12.90 0.84 2.68
C VAL A 49 -13.44 -0.04 3.81
N MET A 50 -12.65 -1.02 4.22
CA MET A 50 -12.86 -1.90 5.37
C MET A 50 -11.54 -2.03 6.15
N ASP A 51 -11.63 -2.36 7.44
CA ASP A 51 -10.45 -2.53 8.28
C ASP A 51 -9.52 -3.65 7.76
N LYS A 52 -8.27 -3.63 8.22
CA LYS A 52 -7.25 -4.61 7.84
C LYS A 52 -7.63 -6.05 8.18
N TRP A 53 -8.53 -6.27 9.14
CA TRP A 53 -8.92 -7.60 9.58
C TRP A 53 -10.02 -8.21 8.72
N ALA A 54 -11.03 -7.44 8.35
CA ALA A 54 -12.03 -7.83 7.37
C ALA A 54 -11.38 -8.11 6.01
N ARG A 55 -10.44 -7.25 5.59
CA ARG A 55 -9.65 -7.50 4.38
C ARG A 55 -8.77 -8.74 4.49
N THR A 56 -8.21 -9.02 5.68
CA THR A 56 -7.46 -10.25 5.94
C THR A 56 -8.35 -11.48 5.80
N GLU A 57 -9.56 -11.47 6.36
CA GLU A 57 -10.51 -12.57 6.19
C GLU A 57 -10.84 -12.80 4.72
N ALA A 58 -11.15 -11.73 3.97
CA ALA A 58 -11.40 -11.82 2.53
C ALA A 58 -10.21 -12.39 1.76
N ALA A 59 -8.97 -11.97 2.10
CA ALA A 59 -7.76 -12.48 1.47
C ALA A 59 -7.54 -13.98 1.74
N LEU A 60 -7.68 -14.42 3.00
CA LEU A 60 -7.52 -15.82 3.37
C LEU A 60 -8.57 -16.70 2.68
N ARG A 61 -9.84 -16.28 2.68
CA ARG A 61 -10.92 -16.98 1.95
C ARG A 61 -10.74 -16.93 0.42
N GLY A 62 -10.00 -15.92 -0.07
CA GLY A 62 -9.63 -15.78 -1.48
C GLY A 62 -8.47 -16.68 -1.93
N GLY A 63 -7.79 -17.34 -0.98
CA GLY A 63 -6.70 -18.29 -1.25
C GLY A 63 -5.32 -17.85 -0.78
N CYS A 64 -5.19 -16.76 -0.02
CA CYS A 64 -3.98 -16.48 0.73
C CYS A 64 -3.86 -17.46 1.91
N ASP A 65 -2.65 -17.91 2.22
CA ASP A 65 -2.42 -18.81 3.36
C ASP A 65 -1.94 -18.06 4.60
N LEU A 66 -1.19 -16.97 4.43
CA LEU A 66 -0.71 -16.13 5.50
C LEU A 66 -0.81 -14.66 5.08
N VAL A 67 -1.38 -13.81 5.93
CA VAL A 67 -1.45 -12.36 5.72
C VAL A 67 -0.63 -11.66 6.80
N ILE A 68 0.33 -10.85 6.37
CA ILE A 68 1.23 -10.04 7.20
C ILE A 68 0.94 -8.57 6.93
N GLU A 69 0.91 -7.76 7.98
CA GLU A 69 0.75 -6.31 7.86
C GLU A 69 2.05 -5.65 7.37
N LEU A 70 1.93 -4.80 6.35
CA LEU A 70 2.97 -3.82 6.02
C LEU A 70 2.84 -2.65 7.00
N PRO A 71 3.87 -2.33 7.79
CA PRO A 71 3.81 -1.23 8.74
C PRO A 71 3.41 0.09 8.09
N ALA A 72 2.61 0.90 8.78
CA ALA A 72 2.12 2.21 8.33
C ALA A 72 3.26 3.14 7.89
N ALA A 73 4.44 2.97 8.48
CA ALA A 73 5.66 3.69 8.12
C ALA A 73 6.12 3.46 6.67
N TYR A 74 5.79 2.31 6.09
CA TYR A 74 6.06 1.95 4.69
C TYR A 74 4.79 1.94 3.84
N ALA A 75 3.67 1.45 4.39
CA ALA A 75 2.41 1.30 3.68
C ALA A 75 1.86 2.61 3.13
N THR A 76 2.23 3.75 3.72
CA THR A 76 1.75 5.08 3.33
C THR A 76 2.82 5.91 2.61
N GLN A 77 3.89 5.29 2.10
CA GLN A 77 5.00 5.97 1.44
C GLN A 77 4.87 6.05 -0.09
N ALA A 78 5.76 6.82 -0.71
CA ALA A 78 6.02 6.71 -2.14
C ALA A 78 6.47 5.29 -2.52
N ALA A 79 6.40 4.98 -3.81
CA ALA A 79 6.62 3.63 -4.34
C ALA A 79 7.94 2.99 -3.89
N GLU A 80 9.02 3.77 -3.80
CA GLU A 80 10.33 3.29 -3.34
C GLU A 80 10.27 2.67 -1.94
N TRP A 81 9.87 3.44 -0.92
CA TRP A 81 9.84 2.94 0.46
C TRP A 81 8.71 1.94 0.69
N PHE A 82 7.58 2.09 0.00
CA PHE A 82 6.51 1.09 0.01
C PHE A 82 7.04 -0.28 -0.46
N ALA A 83 7.74 -0.29 -1.60
CA ALA A 83 8.36 -1.48 -2.15
C ALA A 83 9.45 -2.04 -1.24
N TYR A 84 10.32 -1.18 -0.72
CA TYR A 84 11.39 -1.58 0.19
C TYR A 84 10.85 -2.31 1.42
N GLY A 85 9.90 -1.72 2.15
CA GLY A 85 9.31 -2.34 3.33
C GLY A 85 8.58 -3.66 3.01
N ALA A 86 7.87 -3.73 1.87
CA ALA A 86 7.13 -4.91 1.49
C ALA A 86 8.02 -6.09 1.07
N VAL A 87 9.06 -5.83 0.26
CA VAL A 87 10.03 -6.84 -0.14
C VAL A 87 10.88 -7.28 1.06
N ALA A 88 11.29 -6.34 1.91
CA ALA A 88 12.02 -6.65 3.15
C ALA A 88 11.23 -7.57 4.08
N LEU A 89 9.91 -7.37 4.21
CA LEU A 89 9.06 -8.27 5.00
C LEU A 89 8.97 -9.67 4.40
N LEU A 90 8.79 -9.78 3.08
CA LEU A 90 8.73 -11.08 2.42
C LEU A 90 10.05 -11.84 2.57
N GLU A 91 11.21 -11.19 2.33
CA GLU A 91 12.54 -11.76 2.57
C GLU A 91 12.70 -12.18 4.04
N ALA A 92 12.32 -11.31 4.99
CA ALA A 92 12.47 -11.55 6.42
C ALA A 92 11.66 -12.75 6.92
N THR A 93 10.64 -13.21 6.19
CA THR A 93 9.92 -14.44 6.56
C THR A 93 10.80 -15.69 6.45
N GLY A 94 11.81 -15.69 5.57
CA GLY A 94 12.67 -16.83 5.28
C GLY A 94 11.97 -18.06 4.68
N VAL A 95 10.69 -17.94 4.32
CA VAL A 95 9.88 -19.06 3.79
C VAL A 95 9.25 -18.78 2.43
N VAL A 96 9.43 -17.56 1.90
CA VAL A 96 8.98 -17.12 0.57
C VAL A 96 10.09 -17.38 -0.43
N ASP A 97 9.79 -18.13 -1.49
CA ASP A 97 10.75 -18.52 -2.52
C ASP A 97 10.69 -17.60 -3.75
N ALA A 98 9.52 -17.06 -4.03
CA ALA A 98 9.25 -16.18 -5.17
C ALA A 98 8.27 -15.09 -4.76
N PHE A 99 8.23 -13.96 -5.47
CA PHE A 99 7.16 -12.99 -5.34
C PHE A 99 6.62 -12.58 -6.69
N CYS A 100 5.34 -12.28 -6.77
CA CYS A 100 4.66 -11.95 -8.01
C CYS A 100 3.90 -10.64 -7.88
N PHE A 101 4.04 -9.79 -8.90
CA PHE A 101 3.30 -8.54 -9.04
C PHE A 101 2.68 -8.44 -10.43
N GLY A 102 1.68 -7.58 -10.60
CA GLY A 102 1.07 -7.34 -11.91
C GLY A 102 1.72 -6.15 -12.60
N THR A 103 2.04 -6.26 -13.89
CA THR A 103 2.50 -5.15 -14.74
C THR A 103 1.59 -4.94 -15.94
N GLU A 104 1.66 -3.79 -16.59
CA GLU A 104 0.87 -3.52 -17.79
C GLU A 104 1.28 -4.41 -18.99
N SER A 105 2.57 -4.78 -19.11
CA SER A 105 3.08 -5.62 -20.20
C SER A 105 3.18 -7.11 -19.85
N GLY A 106 3.42 -7.47 -18.58
CA GLY A 106 3.85 -8.81 -18.20
C GLY A 106 5.33 -9.11 -18.48
N GLU A 107 6.12 -8.10 -18.87
CA GLU A 107 7.56 -8.27 -19.14
C GLU A 107 8.40 -7.99 -17.89
N LEU A 108 9.30 -8.92 -17.56
CA LEU A 108 10.17 -8.82 -16.39
C LEU A 108 11.60 -8.38 -16.71
N ASP A 109 12.14 -8.78 -17.88
CA ASP A 109 13.57 -8.64 -18.14
C ASP A 109 14.04 -7.19 -18.19
N ALA A 110 13.33 -6.31 -18.87
CA ALA A 110 13.65 -4.88 -18.91
C ALA A 110 13.59 -4.24 -17.50
N LEU A 111 12.60 -4.61 -16.69
CA LEU A 111 12.48 -4.14 -15.31
C LEU A 111 13.65 -4.63 -14.45
N ARG A 112 14.04 -5.90 -14.60
CA ARG A 112 15.13 -6.53 -13.85
C ARG A 112 16.49 -5.94 -14.23
N GLU A 113 16.71 -5.71 -15.52
CA GLU A 113 17.91 -5.04 -16.00
C GLU A 113 18.02 -3.61 -15.47
N ALA A 114 16.94 -2.83 -15.57
CA ALA A 114 16.89 -1.48 -15.02
C ALA A 114 17.19 -1.46 -13.52
N ALA A 115 16.53 -2.33 -12.75
CA ALA A 115 16.71 -2.41 -11.31
C ALA A 115 18.18 -2.67 -10.92
N ARG A 116 18.85 -3.62 -11.58
CA ARG A 116 20.25 -3.98 -11.30
C ARG A 116 21.20 -2.80 -11.47
N VAL A 117 21.03 -2.02 -12.54
CA VAL A 117 21.96 -0.92 -12.85
C VAL A 117 21.66 0.35 -12.05
N VAL A 118 20.41 0.55 -11.60
CA VAL A 118 20.00 1.76 -10.85
C VAL A 118 19.85 1.54 -9.35
N ALA A 119 19.95 0.31 -8.83
CA ALA A 119 19.70 0.00 -7.42
C ALA A 119 20.49 0.89 -6.45
N HIS A 120 21.76 1.16 -6.74
CA HIS A 120 22.62 2.02 -5.92
C HIS A 120 22.79 3.43 -6.48
N GLU A 121 21.92 3.83 -7.41
CA GLU A 121 21.84 5.16 -8.00
C GLU A 121 23.21 5.70 -8.43
N PRO A 122 23.81 5.15 -9.49
CA PRO A 122 25.14 5.55 -9.93
C PRO A 122 25.22 7.05 -10.22
N PRO A 123 26.39 7.70 -10.08
CA PRO A 123 26.52 9.16 -10.23
C PRO A 123 25.95 9.71 -11.55
N ALA A 124 26.13 8.98 -12.66
CA ALA A 124 25.57 9.36 -13.96
C ALA A 124 24.04 9.35 -13.97
N PHE A 125 23.40 8.34 -13.37
CA PHE A 125 21.95 8.30 -13.20
C PHE A 125 21.45 9.44 -12.31
N LYS A 126 22.13 9.71 -11.17
CA LYS A 126 21.79 10.82 -10.28
C LYS A 126 21.84 12.18 -10.97
N ALA A 127 22.83 12.38 -11.85
CA ALA A 127 22.94 13.61 -12.64
C ALA A 127 21.74 13.80 -13.56
N LEU A 128 21.35 12.76 -14.30
CA LEU A 128 20.16 12.76 -15.17
C LEU A 128 18.88 13.02 -14.38
N LEU A 129 18.69 12.34 -13.25
CA LEU A 129 17.52 12.55 -12.38
C LEU A 129 17.45 13.99 -11.86
N LYS A 130 18.59 14.57 -11.47
CA LYS A 130 18.66 15.95 -11.01
C LYS A 130 18.31 16.95 -12.11
N GLU A 131 18.77 16.71 -13.33
CA GLU A 131 18.45 17.53 -14.51
C GLU A 131 16.94 17.49 -14.81
N GLU A 132 16.34 16.29 -14.81
CA GLU A 132 14.90 16.11 -15.01
C GLU A 132 14.06 16.77 -13.91
N LEU A 133 14.50 16.72 -12.65
CA LEU A 133 13.81 17.44 -11.58
C LEU A 133 13.94 18.96 -11.72
N ALA A 134 15.10 19.45 -12.18
CA ALA A 134 15.34 20.87 -12.42
C ALA A 134 14.50 21.43 -13.58
N SER A 135 14.10 20.59 -14.54
CA SER A 135 13.19 20.98 -15.63
C SER A 135 11.73 21.16 -15.17
N GLY A 136 11.42 20.84 -13.91
CA GLY A 136 10.09 20.99 -13.31
C GLY A 136 9.21 19.75 -13.45
N SER A 137 9.75 18.63 -13.95
CA SER A 137 9.05 17.34 -13.99
C SER A 137 8.72 16.83 -12.59
N ALA A 138 7.52 16.27 -12.42
CA ALA A 138 7.17 15.59 -11.17
C ALA A 138 8.06 14.36 -10.97
N TYR A 139 8.42 14.05 -9.72
CA TYR A 139 9.38 12.99 -9.40
C TYR A 139 9.15 11.66 -10.14
N PRO A 140 7.93 11.08 -10.21
CA PRO A 140 7.73 9.82 -10.94
C PRO A 140 8.10 9.92 -12.42
N SER A 141 7.75 11.03 -13.07
CA SER A 141 8.09 11.27 -14.48
C SER A 141 9.59 11.48 -14.66
N ALA A 142 10.19 12.31 -13.79
CA ALA A 142 11.64 12.56 -13.82
C ALA A 142 12.43 11.27 -13.64
N TYR A 143 12.00 10.41 -12.72
CA TYR A 143 12.63 9.12 -12.46
C TYR A 143 12.53 8.17 -13.65
N SER A 144 11.35 8.03 -14.28
CA SER A 144 11.18 7.21 -15.48
C SER A 144 12.02 7.71 -16.66
N THR A 145 12.02 9.03 -16.92
CA THR A 145 12.83 9.61 -18.01
C THR A 145 14.33 9.40 -17.76
N ALA A 146 14.80 9.65 -16.54
CA ALA A 146 16.20 9.47 -16.17
C ALA A 146 16.65 8.01 -16.30
N ILE A 147 15.80 7.04 -15.99
CA ILE A 147 16.10 5.61 -16.19
C ILE A 147 16.27 5.28 -17.66
N SER A 148 15.31 5.67 -18.51
CA SER A 148 15.39 5.42 -19.95
C SER A 148 16.64 6.06 -20.56
N ALA A 149 16.94 7.30 -20.20
CA ALA A 149 18.15 7.99 -20.65
C ALA A 149 19.44 7.28 -20.17
N TYR A 150 19.47 6.85 -18.91
CA TYR A 150 20.62 6.16 -18.35
C TYR A 150 20.86 4.79 -19.01
N LEU A 151 19.79 4.01 -19.24
CA LEU A 151 19.86 2.73 -19.93
C LEU A 151 20.39 2.87 -21.36
N ALA A 152 19.89 3.86 -22.11
CA ALA A 152 20.40 4.17 -23.45
C ALA A 152 21.89 4.54 -23.41
N HIS A 153 22.30 5.36 -22.43
CA HIS A 153 23.69 5.78 -22.27
C HIS A 153 24.66 4.61 -22.01
N ILE A 154 24.22 3.56 -21.31
CA ILE A 154 25.04 2.36 -21.03
C ILE A 154 24.84 1.24 -22.07
N GLY A 155 24.24 1.54 -23.22
CA GLY A 155 24.07 0.59 -24.33
C GLY A 155 23.00 -0.48 -24.09
N ARG A 156 21.94 -0.15 -23.34
CA ARG A 156 20.78 -1.02 -23.09
C ARG A 156 19.53 -0.50 -23.77
N GLU A 157 19.59 -0.41 -25.10
CA GLU A 157 18.55 0.22 -25.93
C GLU A 157 17.18 -0.47 -25.80
N GLU A 158 17.14 -1.80 -25.74
CA GLU A 158 15.89 -2.57 -25.58
C GLU A 158 15.20 -2.28 -24.24
N ALA A 159 15.95 -2.21 -23.14
CA ALA A 159 15.40 -1.85 -21.84
C ALA A 159 15.05 -0.35 -21.74
N ALA A 160 15.77 0.51 -22.47
CA ALA A 160 15.56 1.96 -22.44
C ALA A 160 14.19 2.39 -22.99
N VAL A 161 13.66 1.67 -23.99
CA VAL A 161 12.34 1.94 -24.59
C VAL A 161 11.18 1.39 -23.77
N PHE A 162 11.46 0.69 -22.67
CA PHE A 162 10.43 0.16 -21.79
C PHE A 162 9.59 1.28 -21.15
N PRO A 163 8.25 1.16 -21.06
CA PRO A 163 7.39 2.24 -20.58
C PRO A 163 7.34 2.33 -19.04
N PHE A 164 8.45 2.74 -18.41
CA PHE A 164 8.60 2.82 -16.95
C PHE A 164 7.59 3.74 -16.25
N ALA A 165 7.07 4.74 -16.98
CA ALA A 165 6.13 5.73 -16.44
C ALA A 165 4.73 5.18 -16.12
N GLN A 166 4.44 3.94 -16.51
CA GLN A 166 3.17 3.31 -16.15
C GLN A 166 3.15 2.94 -14.66
N PRO A 167 2.02 3.12 -13.94
CA PRO A 167 2.00 3.00 -12.48
C PRO A 167 2.46 1.64 -11.94
N ASN A 168 2.07 0.53 -12.57
CA ASN A 168 2.46 -0.79 -12.08
C ASN A 168 3.88 -1.17 -12.55
N HIS A 169 4.35 -0.66 -13.69
CA HIS A 169 5.78 -0.70 -14.06
C HIS A 169 6.67 0.03 -13.07
N THR A 170 6.32 1.26 -12.68
CA THR A 170 7.07 2.02 -11.67
C THR A 170 7.14 1.24 -10.35
N LEU A 171 6.01 0.68 -9.91
CA LEU A 171 5.95 -0.09 -8.67
C LEU A 171 6.75 -1.40 -8.77
N GLY A 172 6.62 -2.13 -9.88
CA GLY A 172 7.37 -3.35 -10.18
C GLY A 172 8.88 -3.12 -10.19
N LEU A 173 9.33 -2.03 -10.83
CA LEU A 173 10.72 -1.60 -10.80
C LEU A 173 11.21 -1.37 -9.37
N HIS A 174 10.44 -0.66 -8.54
CA HIS A 174 10.85 -0.42 -7.15
C HIS A 174 10.89 -1.70 -6.31
N TYR A 175 10.06 -2.71 -6.57
CA TYR A 175 10.20 -4.02 -5.93
C TYR A 175 11.52 -4.69 -6.29
N LEU A 176 11.93 -4.62 -7.56
CA LEU A 176 13.20 -5.18 -8.00
C LEU A 176 14.40 -4.39 -7.47
N ILE A 177 14.33 -3.06 -7.43
CA ILE A 177 15.34 -2.22 -6.78
C ILE A 177 15.48 -2.57 -5.30
N ALA A 178 14.36 -2.75 -4.60
CA ALA A 178 14.36 -3.16 -3.21
C ALA A 178 15.03 -4.53 -3.04
N LEU A 179 14.68 -5.51 -3.89
CA LEU A 179 15.29 -6.83 -3.89
C LEU A 179 16.82 -6.76 -4.07
N GLU A 180 17.30 -5.98 -5.03
CA GLU A 180 18.74 -5.79 -5.29
C GLU A 180 19.43 -5.11 -4.10
N ARG A 181 18.84 -4.04 -3.54
CA ARG A 181 19.38 -3.33 -2.36
C ARG A 181 19.46 -4.22 -1.12
N LEU A 182 18.49 -5.11 -0.95
CA LEU A 182 18.43 -6.06 0.16
C LEU A 182 19.30 -7.30 -0.07
N GLN A 183 19.88 -7.45 -1.26
CA GLN A 183 20.56 -8.69 -1.69
C GLN A 183 19.66 -9.92 -1.50
N GLY A 184 18.37 -9.73 -1.79
CA GLY A 184 17.32 -10.72 -1.59
C GLY A 184 17.49 -11.94 -2.48
N ARG A 185 16.89 -13.06 -2.05
CA ARG A 185 16.99 -14.35 -2.73
C ARG A 185 15.71 -14.77 -3.42
N MET A 186 14.59 -14.09 -3.13
CA MET A 186 13.31 -14.41 -3.76
C MET A 186 13.38 -14.20 -5.26
N GLU A 187 12.78 -15.13 -6.00
CA GLU A 187 12.68 -15.03 -7.44
C GLU A 187 11.50 -14.10 -7.84
N PRO A 188 11.73 -13.01 -8.59
CA PRO A 188 10.66 -12.14 -9.03
C PRO A 188 9.90 -12.74 -10.22
N TYR A 189 8.59 -12.56 -10.21
CA TYR A 189 7.69 -12.88 -11.33
C TYR A 189 6.76 -11.70 -11.59
N THR A 190 6.31 -11.58 -12.83
CA THR A 190 5.21 -10.66 -13.17
C THR A 190 4.15 -11.34 -14.02
N ILE A 191 2.92 -10.84 -13.92
CA ILE A 191 1.85 -11.18 -14.84
C ILE A 191 1.30 -9.92 -15.49
N ARG A 192 0.82 -10.06 -16.72
CA ARG A 192 0.12 -8.98 -17.41
C ARG A 192 -1.21 -8.71 -16.70
N ARG A 193 -1.47 -7.45 -16.40
CA ARG A 193 -2.78 -7.00 -15.94
C ARG A 193 -3.74 -7.00 -17.13
N GLU A 194 -4.72 -7.90 -17.11
CA GLU A 194 -5.89 -7.80 -17.98
C GLU A 194 -6.61 -6.50 -17.61
N LYS A 195 -6.56 -5.50 -18.50
CA LYS A 195 -7.26 -4.25 -18.28
C LYS A 195 -8.75 -4.55 -18.36
N SER A 196 -9.47 -4.30 -17.27
CA SER A 196 -10.84 -3.84 -17.38
C SER A 196 -10.74 -2.48 -18.05
N ASP A 197 -10.91 -2.40 -19.37
CA ASP A 197 -10.83 -1.13 -20.08
C ASP A 197 -11.77 -0.13 -19.39
N TYR A 198 -11.24 1.03 -19.06
CA TYR A 198 -11.91 2.10 -18.31
C TYR A 198 -13.19 2.61 -19.03
N ASN A 199 -13.45 2.12 -20.25
CA ASN A 199 -14.54 2.48 -21.16
C ASN A 199 -15.29 1.28 -21.78
N GLN A 200 -15.17 0.04 -21.29
CA GLN A 200 -16.05 -1.02 -21.80
C GLN A 200 -17.46 -0.88 -21.22
N THR A 201 -18.37 -0.33 -22.04
CA THR A 201 -19.83 -0.36 -21.85
C THR A 201 -20.45 -1.72 -22.18
N ASP A 202 -19.68 -2.63 -22.78
CA ASP A 202 -20.15 -3.97 -23.15
C ASP A 202 -19.44 -5.04 -22.34
N VAL A 203 -20.23 -5.77 -21.55
CA VAL A 203 -19.85 -6.88 -20.69
C VAL A 203 -19.32 -8.02 -21.56
N THR A 204 -18.00 -8.23 -21.55
CA THR A 204 -17.43 -9.52 -21.96
C THR A 204 -17.11 -10.36 -20.71
N ASP A 205 -17.11 -11.68 -20.89
CA ASP A 205 -17.37 -12.78 -19.92
C ASP A 205 -16.50 -12.88 -18.64
N HIS A 206 -15.76 -11.85 -18.25
CA HIS A 206 -15.08 -11.77 -16.97
C HIS A 206 -15.43 -10.45 -16.26
N ALA A 207 -16.31 -10.54 -15.26
CA ALA A 207 -16.72 -9.44 -14.38
C ALA A 207 -15.54 -8.94 -13.50
N ILE A 208 -14.55 -8.30 -14.12
CA ILE A 208 -13.41 -7.66 -13.47
C ILE A 208 -13.66 -6.16 -13.55
N ALA A 209 -14.18 -5.57 -12.48
CA ALA A 209 -14.15 -4.12 -12.30
C ALA A 209 -12.88 -3.73 -11.53
N SER A 210 -12.37 -2.53 -11.78
CA SER A 210 -11.29 -1.98 -10.95
C SER A 210 -11.75 -1.79 -9.50
N ALA A 211 -10.85 -1.91 -8.54
CA ALA A 211 -11.12 -1.60 -7.12
C ALA A 211 -11.78 -0.22 -6.95
N THR A 212 -11.39 0.77 -7.75
CA THR A 212 -11.96 2.12 -7.75
C THR A 212 -13.44 2.13 -8.14
N ALA A 213 -13.84 1.35 -9.16
CA ALA A 213 -15.24 1.25 -9.58
C ALA A 213 -16.11 0.62 -8.48
N ILE A 214 -15.61 -0.42 -7.82
CA ILE A 214 -16.31 -1.03 -6.67
C ILE A 214 -16.46 -0.01 -5.54
N ARG A 215 -15.38 0.71 -5.18
CA ARG A 215 -15.45 1.76 -4.14
C ARG A 215 -16.44 2.87 -4.51
N LYS A 216 -16.56 3.23 -5.78
CA LYS A 216 -17.55 4.22 -6.25
C LYS A 216 -19.00 3.75 -6.00
N LEU A 217 -19.30 2.47 -6.22
CA LEU A 217 -20.61 1.90 -5.91
C LEU A 217 -20.91 1.97 -4.40
N LEU A 218 -19.93 1.63 -3.58
CA LEU A 218 -20.07 1.62 -2.12
C LEU A 218 -20.20 3.04 -1.54
N LEU A 219 -19.35 3.96 -1.99
CA LEU A 219 -19.23 5.30 -1.41
C LEU A 219 -20.25 6.29 -1.98
N ASP A 220 -20.35 6.39 -3.30
CA ASP A 220 -21.18 7.41 -3.96
C ASP A 220 -22.63 6.95 -4.06
N LYS A 221 -22.85 5.70 -4.51
CA LYS A 221 -24.20 5.17 -4.72
C LYS A 221 -24.80 4.52 -3.48
N ARG A 222 -23.99 4.26 -2.45
CA ARG A 222 -24.37 3.51 -1.25
C ARG A 222 -25.00 2.15 -1.58
N GLU A 223 -24.49 1.48 -2.62
CA GLU A 223 -25.08 0.28 -3.20
C GLU A 223 -24.15 -0.93 -3.04
N LEU A 224 -24.31 -1.68 -1.95
CA LEU A 224 -23.54 -2.91 -1.72
C LEU A 224 -23.84 -3.99 -2.78
N ALA A 225 -25.11 -4.22 -3.09
CA ALA A 225 -25.55 -5.29 -3.99
C ALA A 225 -24.92 -5.18 -5.40
N GLY A 226 -24.72 -3.95 -5.89
CA GLY A 226 -24.07 -3.70 -7.17
C GLY A 226 -22.60 -4.15 -7.24
N SER A 227 -21.93 -4.35 -6.10
CA SER A 227 -20.56 -4.87 -6.06
C SER A 227 -20.45 -6.38 -6.22
N ARG A 228 -21.55 -7.13 -6.01
CA ARG A 228 -21.58 -8.59 -5.96
C ARG A 228 -20.97 -9.27 -7.20
N PRO A 229 -21.20 -8.82 -8.44
CA PRO A 229 -20.62 -9.48 -9.61
C PRO A 229 -19.09 -9.36 -9.70
N TYR A 230 -18.50 -8.36 -9.03
CA TYR A 230 -17.09 -7.97 -9.22
C TYR A 230 -16.17 -8.48 -8.11
N VAL A 231 -16.71 -9.16 -7.10
CA VAL A 231 -15.96 -9.71 -5.99
C VAL A 231 -16.27 -11.20 -5.81
N PRO A 232 -15.35 -12.00 -5.25
CA PRO A 232 -15.65 -13.37 -4.88
C PRO A 232 -16.82 -13.43 -3.89
N ALA A 233 -17.61 -14.50 -3.94
CA ALA A 233 -18.73 -14.71 -3.01
C ALA A 233 -18.29 -14.60 -1.54
N SER A 234 -17.10 -15.12 -1.20
CA SER A 234 -16.53 -15.03 0.14
C SER A 234 -16.20 -13.58 0.56
N THR A 235 -15.67 -12.75 -0.34
CA THR A 235 -15.48 -11.32 -0.08
C THR A 235 -16.82 -10.63 0.10
N TYR A 236 -17.81 -10.91 -0.75
CA TYR A 236 -19.13 -10.30 -0.65
C TYR A 236 -19.77 -10.57 0.71
N SER A 237 -19.68 -11.80 1.24
CA SER A 237 -20.17 -12.12 2.58
C SER A 237 -19.48 -11.31 3.69
N VAL A 238 -18.16 -11.08 3.60
CA VAL A 238 -17.45 -10.21 4.55
C VAL A 238 -17.95 -8.76 4.41
N MET A 239 -18.11 -8.28 3.18
CA MET A 239 -18.63 -6.93 2.92
C MET A 239 -20.05 -6.75 3.46
N GLU A 240 -20.93 -7.74 3.33
CA GLU A 240 -22.28 -7.73 3.91
C GLU A 240 -22.26 -7.63 5.43
N GLN A 241 -21.37 -8.35 6.11
CA GLN A 241 -21.22 -8.28 7.56
C GLN A 241 -20.73 -6.90 8.02
N GLU A 242 -19.71 -6.35 7.37
CA GLU A 242 -19.19 -5.02 7.68
C GLU A 242 -20.21 -3.91 7.39
N TRP A 243 -20.97 -4.04 6.31
CA TRP A 243 -22.04 -3.12 5.93
C TRP A 243 -23.20 -3.15 6.92
N ALA A 244 -23.70 -4.35 7.27
CA ALA A 244 -24.79 -4.51 8.23
C ALA A 244 -24.43 -3.98 9.61
N ALA A 245 -23.14 -4.05 9.99
CA ALA A 245 -22.64 -3.48 11.23
C ALA A 245 -22.22 -1.99 11.13
N SER A 246 -22.49 -1.34 9.99
CA SER A 246 -22.11 0.05 9.68
C SER A 246 -20.60 0.35 9.68
N ARG A 247 -19.73 -0.65 9.82
CA ARG A 247 -18.26 -0.47 9.83
C ARG A 247 -17.68 -0.18 8.44
N SER A 248 -18.48 -0.30 7.39
CA SER A 248 -18.12 -0.08 6.00
C SER A 248 -19.30 0.59 5.26
N PRO A 249 -19.03 1.47 4.28
CA PRO A 249 -17.72 1.81 3.74
C PRO A 249 -17.10 3.02 4.46
N VAL A 250 -15.80 2.91 4.76
CA VAL A 250 -14.98 4.01 5.28
C VAL A 250 -14.42 4.84 4.13
N SER A 251 -14.41 6.16 4.30
CA SER A 251 -13.79 7.11 3.37
C SER A 251 -13.06 8.23 4.10
N TRP A 252 -12.42 9.12 3.35
CA TRP A 252 -11.83 10.34 3.91
C TRP A 252 -12.83 11.20 4.68
N GLU A 253 -14.08 11.29 4.20
CA GLU A 253 -15.12 12.09 4.86
C GLU A 253 -15.45 11.57 6.26
N THR A 254 -15.28 10.27 6.51
CA THR A 254 -15.40 9.66 7.83
C THR A 254 -14.40 10.27 8.84
N PHE A 255 -13.25 10.74 8.37
CA PHE A 255 -12.20 11.35 9.21
C PHE A 255 -12.27 12.88 9.26
N SER A 256 -13.22 13.52 8.56
CA SER A 256 -13.31 14.99 8.48
C SER A 256 -13.23 15.66 9.86
N PRO A 257 -14.05 15.29 10.88
CA PRO A 257 -14.02 15.99 12.16
C PRO A 257 -12.64 15.94 12.84
N ALA A 258 -11.99 14.77 12.86
CA ALA A 258 -10.69 14.58 13.47
C ALA A 258 -9.57 15.30 12.69
N LEU A 259 -9.60 15.23 11.36
CA LEU A 259 -8.64 15.90 10.50
C LEU A 259 -8.75 17.43 10.64
N PHE A 260 -9.96 17.97 10.54
CA PHE A 260 -10.19 19.42 10.63
C PHE A 260 -9.82 19.94 12.01
N HIS A 261 -10.18 19.23 13.10
CA HIS A 261 -9.68 19.54 14.44
C HIS A 261 -8.15 19.59 14.45
N SER A 262 -7.48 18.56 13.91
CA SER A 262 -6.02 18.48 13.86
C SER A 262 -5.37 19.66 13.10
N ILE A 263 -6.03 20.16 12.04
CA ILE A 263 -5.58 21.32 11.26
C ILE A 263 -5.79 22.62 12.05
N VAL A 264 -7.00 22.89 12.55
CA VAL A 264 -7.34 24.19 13.15
C VAL A 264 -6.68 24.42 14.52
N THR A 265 -6.30 23.36 15.23
CA THR A 265 -5.60 23.48 16.51
C THR A 265 -4.08 23.53 16.38
N ARG A 266 -3.54 23.63 15.16
CA ARG A 266 -2.10 23.74 14.90
C ARG A 266 -1.75 25.03 14.18
N SER A 267 -0.65 25.63 14.59
CA SER A 267 0.00 26.70 13.85
C SER A 267 0.59 26.19 12.52
N PRO A 268 0.81 27.07 11.51
CA PRO A 268 1.54 26.69 10.30
C PRO A 268 2.93 26.10 10.57
N ALA A 269 3.64 26.60 11.60
CA ALA A 269 4.96 26.07 11.98
C ALA A 269 4.86 24.61 12.45
N GLN A 270 3.87 24.31 13.30
CA GLN A 270 3.62 22.94 13.79
C GLN A 270 3.16 22.01 12.65
N LEU A 271 2.37 22.51 11.68
CA LEU A 271 2.04 21.73 10.49
C LEU A 271 3.28 21.44 9.64
N GLY A 272 4.19 22.41 9.53
CA GLY A 272 5.46 22.27 8.82
C GLY A 272 6.42 21.23 9.41
N GLU A 273 6.23 20.77 10.65
CA GLU A 273 6.99 19.67 11.26
C GLU A 273 6.51 18.28 10.80
N LEU A 274 5.31 18.21 10.20
CA LEU A 274 4.68 16.95 9.84
C LEU A 274 5.17 16.44 8.48
N ARG A 275 5.18 15.11 8.35
CA ARG A 275 5.58 14.42 7.13
C ARG A 275 4.75 14.90 5.93
N GLU A 276 5.38 14.96 4.76
CA GLU A 276 4.79 15.41 3.47
C GLU A 276 4.33 16.88 3.43
N ILE A 277 4.40 17.62 4.54
CA ILE A 277 4.20 19.08 4.58
C ILE A 277 5.53 19.77 4.26
N ALA A 278 5.68 20.21 3.02
CA ALA A 278 6.87 20.90 2.53
C ALA A 278 6.50 21.96 1.51
N GLU A 279 7.46 22.83 1.18
CA GLU A 279 7.35 23.83 0.12
C GLU A 279 6.19 24.84 0.32
N GLY A 280 5.87 25.16 1.57
CA GLY A 280 4.84 26.13 1.94
C GLY A 280 3.41 25.57 1.89
N LEU A 281 3.25 24.24 1.83
CA LEU A 281 1.93 23.60 1.92
C LEU A 281 1.19 23.98 3.22
N GLU A 282 1.89 24.14 4.33
CA GLU A 282 1.38 24.61 5.62
C GLU A 282 0.69 25.98 5.52
N HIS A 283 1.28 26.93 4.79
CA HIS A 283 0.70 28.26 4.56
C HIS A 283 -0.49 28.18 3.61
N ARG A 284 -0.43 27.30 2.61
CA ARG A 284 -1.55 27.06 1.70
C ARG A 284 -2.75 26.47 2.43
N ILE A 285 -2.53 25.51 3.33
CA ILE A 285 -3.57 24.96 4.21
C ILE A 285 -4.19 26.08 5.05
N ALA A 286 -3.38 26.85 5.77
CA ALA A 286 -3.86 27.95 6.60
C ALA A 286 -4.66 29.00 5.81
N ALA A 287 -4.26 29.29 4.57
CA ALA A 287 -4.96 30.24 3.70
C ALA A 287 -6.23 29.67 3.05
N ALA A 288 -6.33 28.35 2.88
CA ALA A 288 -7.48 27.68 2.30
C ALA A 288 -8.61 27.47 3.31
N MET A 289 -8.27 27.11 4.57
CA MET A 289 -9.24 26.75 5.60
C MET A 289 -10.37 27.77 5.81
N PRO A 290 -10.14 29.09 5.91
CA PRO A 290 -11.22 30.07 6.10
C PRO A 290 -12.12 30.27 4.86
N LYS A 291 -11.72 29.74 3.71
CA LYS A 291 -12.42 29.94 2.41
C LYS A 291 -13.24 28.72 1.99
N LEU A 292 -13.17 27.62 2.74
CA LEU A 292 -13.94 26.42 2.43
C LEU A 292 -15.43 26.67 2.69
N ALA A 293 -16.27 26.13 1.80
CA ALA A 293 -17.72 26.21 1.95
C ALA A 293 -18.26 25.26 3.03
N ASP A 294 -17.53 24.16 3.28
CA ASP A 294 -17.87 23.12 4.25
C ASP A 294 -16.60 22.53 4.86
N SER A 295 -16.77 21.60 5.81
CA SER A 295 -15.68 20.82 6.40
C SER A 295 -15.43 19.49 5.66
N GLY A 296 -15.69 19.43 4.34
CA GLY A 296 -15.42 18.25 3.53
C GLY A 296 -13.93 18.04 3.24
N VAL A 297 -13.45 16.80 3.32
CA VAL A 297 -12.06 16.49 2.96
C VAL A 297 -11.83 16.67 1.47
N GLU A 298 -12.81 16.30 0.64
CA GLU A 298 -12.76 16.54 -0.80
C GLU A 298 -12.67 18.04 -1.14
N SER A 299 -13.47 18.87 -0.49
CA SER A 299 -13.44 20.34 -0.63
C SER A 299 -12.05 20.90 -0.30
N LEU A 300 -11.43 20.40 0.77
CA LEU A 300 -10.06 20.77 1.13
C LEU A 300 -9.03 20.30 0.08
N LEU A 301 -9.13 19.05 -0.40
CA LEU A 301 -8.22 18.52 -1.43
C LEU A 301 -8.26 19.37 -2.70
N GLU A 302 -9.45 19.73 -3.18
CA GLU A 302 -9.62 20.56 -4.39
C GLU A 302 -9.07 21.98 -4.19
N ALA A 303 -9.26 22.59 -3.02
CA ALA A 303 -8.67 23.90 -2.70
C ALA A 303 -7.13 23.87 -2.66
N LEU A 304 -6.54 22.75 -2.21
CA LEU A 304 -5.08 22.59 -2.07
C LEU A 304 -4.40 22.17 -3.37
N LYS A 305 -5.11 21.47 -4.27
CA LYS A 305 -4.57 20.91 -5.51
C LYS A 305 -3.89 21.97 -6.38
N THR A 306 -2.69 21.65 -6.86
CA THR A 306 -1.96 22.44 -7.86
C THR A 306 -1.19 21.51 -8.80
N LYS A 307 -0.47 22.06 -9.80
CA LYS A 307 0.49 21.26 -10.59
C LYS A 307 1.59 20.63 -9.73
N ARG A 308 2.06 21.35 -8.70
CA ARG A 308 3.09 20.89 -7.74
C ARG A 308 2.55 19.86 -6.74
N TYR A 309 1.32 20.06 -6.27
CA TYR A 309 0.68 19.21 -5.28
C TYR A 309 -0.33 18.28 -5.93
N THR A 310 0.14 17.07 -6.28
CA THR A 310 -0.73 16.00 -6.77
C THR A 310 -1.69 15.53 -5.68
N ARG A 311 -2.82 14.97 -6.10
CA ARG A 311 -3.84 14.45 -5.16
C ARG A 311 -3.24 13.45 -4.18
N THR A 312 -2.42 12.51 -4.66
CA THR A 312 -1.76 11.50 -3.82
C THR A 312 -0.81 12.13 -2.78
N LYS A 313 -0.05 13.17 -3.16
CA LYS A 313 0.82 13.89 -2.21
C LYS A 313 -0.01 14.58 -1.13
N LEU A 314 -1.11 15.21 -1.53
CA LEU A 314 -2.03 15.86 -0.59
C LEU A 314 -2.71 14.85 0.34
N GLN A 315 -3.17 13.70 -0.17
CA GLN A 315 -3.76 12.65 0.67
C GLN A 315 -2.76 12.12 1.71
N ARG A 316 -1.51 11.88 1.34
CA ARG A 316 -0.46 11.49 2.30
C ARG A 316 -0.13 12.60 3.32
N ALA A 317 -0.15 13.85 2.89
CA ALA A 317 0.01 15.01 3.77
C ALA A 317 -1.14 15.11 4.79
N LEU A 318 -2.39 15.02 4.34
CA LEU A 318 -3.56 15.01 5.23
C LEU A 318 -3.52 13.82 6.19
N LEU A 319 -3.08 12.65 5.74
CA LEU A 319 -2.91 11.49 6.61
C LEU A 319 -1.83 11.73 7.68
N SER A 320 -0.74 12.39 7.31
CA SER A 320 0.31 12.76 8.26
C SER A 320 -0.19 13.76 9.31
N ILE A 321 -1.11 14.65 8.94
CA ILE A 321 -1.82 15.55 9.87
C ILE A 321 -2.78 14.78 10.77
N LEU A 322 -3.57 13.87 10.21
CA LEU A 322 -4.51 13.05 10.97
C LEU A 322 -3.80 12.20 12.03
N LEU A 323 -2.69 11.57 11.66
CA LEU A 323 -1.93 10.67 12.53
C LEU A 323 -0.82 11.40 13.32
N GLY A 324 -0.59 12.69 13.10
CA GLY A 324 0.50 13.42 13.76
C GLY A 324 1.90 12.89 13.45
N HIS A 325 2.09 12.30 12.26
CA HIS A 325 3.36 11.73 11.82
C HIS A 325 4.39 12.86 11.55
N ARG A 326 5.44 12.91 12.38
CA ARG A 326 6.51 13.93 12.28
C ARG A 326 7.55 13.56 11.24
N LYS A 327 8.18 14.55 10.59
CA LYS A 327 9.25 14.31 9.59
C LYS A 327 10.40 13.45 10.13
N GLU A 328 10.77 13.69 11.39
CA GLU A 328 11.89 13.02 12.05
C GLU A 328 11.72 11.50 12.18
N ASP A 329 10.49 10.98 12.14
CA ASP A 329 10.19 9.54 12.25
C ASP A 329 10.38 8.77 10.94
N PHE A 330 10.42 9.49 9.81
CA PHE A 330 10.44 8.91 8.46
C PHE A 330 11.59 9.45 7.62
N THR A 331 12.74 9.75 8.24
CA THR A 331 13.95 10.08 7.49
C THR A 331 14.38 8.88 6.63
N ALA A 332 15.11 9.16 5.54
CA ALA A 332 15.63 8.11 4.66
C ALA A 332 16.46 7.08 5.44
N ASP A 333 17.31 7.54 6.38
CA ASP A 333 18.13 6.65 7.21
C ASP A 333 17.29 5.73 8.11
N LYS A 334 16.22 6.26 8.72
CA LYS A 334 15.30 5.44 9.53
C LYS A 334 14.59 4.41 8.66
N LEU A 335 14.05 4.81 7.51
CA LEU A 335 13.36 3.88 6.61
C LEU A 335 14.31 2.83 6.02
N ALA A 336 15.56 3.21 5.73
CA ALA A 336 16.62 2.31 5.26
C ALA A 336 17.09 1.31 6.32
N SER A 337 16.86 1.58 7.61
CA SER A 337 17.15 0.62 8.68
C SER A 337 16.26 -0.63 8.64
N GLY A 338 15.16 -0.56 7.88
CA GLY A 338 14.30 -1.71 7.58
C GLY A 338 13.19 -1.98 8.61
N VAL A 339 12.40 -3.00 8.30
CA VAL A 339 11.35 -3.52 9.19
C VAL A 339 11.96 -4.29 10.36
N GLN A 340 11.33 -4.21 11.53
CA GLN A 340 11.87 -4.79 12.78
C GLN A 340 11.06 -5.99 13.29
N TYR A 341 9.92 -6.28 12.69
CA TYR A 341 9.01 -7.35 13.10
C TYR A 341 8.17 -7.82 11.92
N ILE A 342 7.58 -9.01 12.06
CA ILE A 342 6.60 -9.57 11.13
C ILE A 342 5.26 -9.66 11.85
N ARG A 343 4.34 -8.74 11.55
CA ARG A 343 3.01 -8.70 12.17
C ARG A 343 2.03 -9.58 11.41
N VAL A 344 1.60 -10.68 12.02
CA VAL A 344 0.62 -11.60 11.43
C VAL A 344 -0.80 -11.10 11.68
N LEU A 345 -1.57 -10.91 10.61
CA LEU A 345 -2.99 -10.55 10.68
C LEU A 345 -3.90 -11.77 10.65
N GLY A 346 -3.49 -12.84 9.97
CA GLY A 346 -4.25 -14.08 9.91
C GLY A 346 -3.62 -15.16 9.03
N PHE A 347 -4.11 -16.39 9.17
CA PHE A 347 -3.55 -17.56 8.50
C PHE A 347 -4.56 -18.71 8.34
N THR A 348 -4.34 -19.55 7.33
CA THR A 348 -5.04 -20.83 7.09
C THR A 348 -4.32 -22.00 7.77
N GLY A 349 -4.83 -23.23 7.62
CA GLY A 349 -4.10 -24.45 7.97
C GLY A 349 -2.68 -24.55 7.36
N LYS A 350 -2.52 -24.17 6.07
CA LYS A 350 -1.19 -24.08 5.42
C LYS A 350 -0.38 -22.91 5.97
N GLY A 351 -1.02 -21.78 6.24
CA GLY A 351 -0.38 -20.65 6.91
C GLY A 351 0.18 -21.00 8.28
N LYS A 352 -0.49 -21.88 9.03
CA LYS A 352 0.02 -22.40 10.30
C LYS A 352 1.30 -23.22 10.10
N GLU A 353 1.41 -23.98 9.01
CA GLU A 353 2.64 -24.68 8.65
C GLU A 353 3.77 -23.70 8.27
N LEU A 354 3.46 -22.65 7.50
CA LEU A 354 4.40 -21.57 7.21
C LEU A 354 4.92 -20.91 8.51
N LEU A 355 4.02 -20.55 9.43
CA LEU A 355 4.41 -19.98 10.73
C LEU A 355 5.29 -20.92 11.56
N ARG A 356 5.06 -22.24 11.48
CA ARG A 356 5.94 -23.23 12.12
C ARG A 356 7.34 -23.19 11.51
N ARG A 357 7.46 -23.10 10.18
CA ARG A 357 8.75 -22.97 9.48
C ARG A 357 9.45 -21.64 9.81
N MET A 358 8.69 -20.55 9.91
CA MET A 358 9.22 -19.22 10.22
C MET A 358 9.88 -19.16 11.61
N ARG A 359 9.54 -20.04 12.56
CA ARG A 359 10.23 -20.10 13.87
C ARG A 359 11.74 -20.32 13.78
N THR A 360 12.22 -20.97 12.71
CA THR A 360 13.64 -21.25 12.50
C THR A 360 14.25 -20.50 11.32
N HIS A 361 13.43 -19.95 10.42
CA HIS A 361 13.90 -19.31 9.18
C HIS A 361 13.67 -17.81 9.13
N ALA A 362 12.73 -17.26 9.92
CA ALA A 362 12.46 -15.83 9.90
C ALA A 362 13.65 -15.07 10.50
N ALA A 363 14.06 -14.00 9.81
CA ALA A 363 15.12 -13.11 10.27
C ALA A 363 14.62 -12.12 11.34
N LEU A 364 13.30 -11.96 11.47
CA LEU A 364 12.66 -11.01 12.38
C LEU A 364 11.65 -11.68 13.33
N PRO A 365 11.40 -11.09 14.51
CA PRO A 365 10.37 -11.56 15.43
C PRO A 365 8.99 -11.61 14.78
N VAL A 366 8.34 -12.78 14.89
CA VAL A 366 6.98 -12.99 14.39
C VAL A 366 5.97 -12.66 15.49
N LEU A 367 5.17 -11.61 15.27
CA LEU A 367 4.21 -11.10 16.24
C LEU A 367 2.78 -11.51 15.85
N LEU A 368 2.15 -12.34 16.70
CA LEU A 368 0.72 -12.68 16.59
C LEU A 368 -0.18 -11.68 17.33
N SER A 369 0.39 -10.86 18.21
CA SER A 369 -0.30 -9.79 18.96
C SER A 369 0.71 -8.72 19.34
N ALA A 370 0.27 -7.47 19.45
CA ALA A 370 1.14 -6.34 19.78
C ALA A 370 1.60 -6.44 21.24
N SER A 371 0.80 -7.09 22.09
CA SER A 371 1.14 -7.38 23.49
C SER A 371 2.32 -8.33 23.65
N LYS A 372 2.75 -9.00 22.58
CA LYS A 372 3.87 -9.96 22.58
C LYS A 372 5.16 -9.36 22.02
N ALA A 373 5.19 -8.06 21.71
CA ALA A 373 6.42 -7.38 21.36
C ALA A 373 7.40 -7.44 22.55
N GLN A 374 8.63 -7.88 22.29
CA GLN A 374 9.67 -8.02 23.31
C GLN A 374 10.32 -6.67 23.66
N GLU A 375 10.25 -5.73 22.72
CA GLU A 375 10.84 -4.39 22.81
C GLU A 375 9.86 -3.37 22.20
N PRO A 376 9.98 -2.07 22.55
CA PRO A 376 9.14 -1.03 21.97
C PRO A 376 9.59 -0.73 20.53
N TYR A 377 9.05 -1.48 19.57
CA TYR A 377 9.25 -1.16 18.15
C TYR A 377 8.50 0.12 17.78
N HIS A 378 9.22 1.15 17.34
CA HIS A 378 8.62 2.45 17.00
C HIS A 378 7.58 2.32 15.89
N TYR A 379 7.86 1.57 14.82
CA TYR A 379 6.89 1.36 13.73
C TYR A 379 5.64 0.59 14.18
N LEU A 380 5.74 -0.28 15.20
CA LEU A 380 4.57 -0.96 15.76
C LEU A 380 3.67 0.03 16.49
N GLN A 381 4.24 1.04 17.17
CA GLN A 381 3.46 2.10 17.81
C GLN A 381 2.68 2.93 16.77
N LEU A 382 3.30 3.24 15.63
CA LEU A 382 2.63 3.91 14.52
C LEU A 382 1.50 3.05 13.93
N ASP A 383 1.70 1.73 13.80
CA ASP A 383 0.65 0.80 13.34
C ASP A 383 -0.57 0.79 14.28
N ILE A 384 -0.32 0.75 15.58
CA ILE A 384 -1.35 0.79 16.62
C ILE A 384 -2.09 2.13 16.58
N GLN A 385 -1.36 3.24 16.45
CA GLN A 385 -1.96 4.57 16.36
C GLN A 385 -2.84 4.71 15.13
N ALA A 386 -2.35 4.27 13.97
CA ALA A 386 -3.13 4.23 12.74
C ALA A 386 -4.38 3.36 12.89
N SER A 387 -4.27 2.23 13.58
CA SER A 387 -5.41 1.34 13.82
C SER A 387 -6.44 1.96 14.75
N ALA A 388 -6.02 2.58 15.86
CA ALA A 388 -6.91 3.28 16.78
C ALA A 388 -7.63 4.46 16.11
N ALA A 389 -6.91 5.28 15.33
CA ALA A 389 -7.51 6.40 14.58
C ALA A 389 -8.57 5.91 13.58
N TYR A 390 -8.30 4.80 12.88
CA TYR A 390 -9.25 4.21 11.95
C TYR A 390 -10.50 3.67 12.66
N MET A 391 -10.33 2.93 13.75
CA MET A 391 -11.46 2.38 14.50
C MET A 391 -12.31 3.45 15.17
N LEU A 392 -11.71 4.57 15.60
CA LEU A 392 -12.42 5.72 16.13
C LEU A 392 -13.32 6.40 15.08
N ALA A 393 -12.88 6.39 13.81
CA ALA A 393 -13.62 7.01 12.72
C ALA A 393 -14.75 6.12 12.18
N GLN A 394 -14.65 4.79 12.27
CA GLN A 394 -15.63 3.86 11.69
C GLN A 394 -17.09 4.30 11.95
N PRO A 395 -17.97 4.30 10.93
CA PRO A 395 -19.37 4.65 11.13
C PRO A 395 -20.02 3.65 12.11
N GLY A 396 -20.70 4.15 13.14
CA GLY A 396 -21.32 3.31 14.18
C GLY A 396 -20.69 3.48 15.58
N HIS A 397 -20.98 2.56 16.50
CA HIS A 397 -20.47 2.62 17.87
C HIS A 397 -19.06 2.04 17.95
N ALA A 398 -18.05 2.91 17.96
CA ALA A 398 -16.67 2.53 18.28
C ALA A 398 -16.57 2.14 19.76
N SER A 399 -16.53 0.83 20.05
CA SER A 399 -16.18 0.38 21.40
C SER A 399 -14.71 0.68 21.69
N ALA A 400 -14.38 1.06 22.93
CA ALA A 400 -12.98 1.25 23.33
C ALA A 400 -12.12 0.01 23.02
N ALA A 401 -12.69 -1.19 23.17
CA ALA A 401 -12.03 -2.45 22.85
C ALA A 401 -11.60 -2.56 21.37
N ALA A 402 -12.38 -1.98 20.44
CA ALA A 402 -12.09 -2.01 19.01
C ALA A 402 -10.81 -1.24 18.68
N MET A 403 -10.56 -0.10 19.34
CA MET A 403 -9.32 0.68 19.18
C MET A 403 -8.07 -0.09 19.61
N TYR A 404 -8.20 -1.03 20.55
CA TYR A 404 -7.09 -1.83 21.07
C TYR A 404 -7.05 -3.26 20.49
N ARG A 405 -7.74 -3.50 19.37
CA ARG A 405 -7.79 -4.83 18.71
C ARG A 405 -6.39 -5.37 18.38
N ASP A 406 -5.40 -4.52 18.12
CA ASP A 406 -4.03 -4.98 17.87
C ASP A 406 -3.36 -5.65 19.08
N PHE A 407 -3.81 -5.36 20.30
CA PHE A 407 -3.34 -6.00 21.52
C PHE A 407 -4.21 -7.20 21.90
N THR A 408 -5.53 -7.02 21.85
CA THR A 408 -6.50 -7.96 22.43
C THR A 408 -7.00 -9.00 21.42
N GLY A 409 -6.99 -8.67 20.14
CA GLY A 409 -7.44 -9.53 19.06
C GLY A 409 -6.43 -10.63 18.74
N LYS A 410 -6.95 -11.82 18.44
CA LYS A 410 -6.16 -12.90 17.83
C LYS A 410 -6.12 -12.69 16.31
N PRO A 411 -5.08 -13.20 15.62
CA PRO A 411 -5.09 -13.28 14.17
C PRO A 411 -6.33 -14.03 13.66
N ILE A 412 -6.81 -13.65 12.48
CA ILE A 412 -7.90 -14.38 11.80
C ILE A 412 -7.41 -15.79 11.46
N MET A 413 -8.19 -16.79 11.82
CA MET A 413 -7.90 -18.21 11.54
C MET A 413 -9.08 -18.80 10.80
N ILE A 414 -8.84 -19.40 9.63
CA ILE A 414 -9.85 -20.09 8.82
C ILE A 414 -9.44 -21.51 8.48
#